data_AF-A0A849L6N2-F1
#
_entry.id   AF-A0A849L6N2-F1
#
_cell.length_a   1.000
_cell.length_b   1.000
_cell.length_c   1.000
_cell.angle_alpha   90.00
_cell.angle_beta   90.00
_cell.angle_gamma   90.00
#
_symmetry.space_group_name_H-M   'P 1'
#
loop_
_entity.id
_entity.type
_entity.pdbx_description
1 polymer ?
#
loop_
_entity_poly.entity_id
_entity_poly.type
_entity_poly.pdbx_seq_one_letter_code
_entity_poly.pdbx_strand_id
1 'polypeptide(L)'
;MTSKWSEYDKYAFTIFPEANDLAEALFESSARGRDAVAAIKSIRHTAQNQVDWFYNRGSFLQVRPPVWIIRQEKFEEDFYQFLDKAGLHHLKNRIEIETDPVRAHVGSYSESPKLTEKAIDNLRCWYCQDICFYDMCENWLSSQL
;
A
#
# COMPACT_ATOMS: atom_id res chain seq x y z
N MET A 1 5.74 -13.43 11.86
CA MET A 1 6.86 -14.09 11.15
C MET A 1 7.78 -13.00 10.63
N THR A 2 8.99 -12.87 11.17
CA THR A 2 10.02 -11.98 10.63
C THR A 2 10.55 -12.62 9.35
N SER A 3 10.17 -12.12 8.17
CA SER A 3 10.80 -12.57 6.93
C SER A 3 12.27 -12.17 6.99
N LYS A 4 13.19 -13.15 6.91
CA LYS A 4 14.62 -12.85 6.76
C LYS A 4 14.81 -11.95 5.54
N TRP A 5 15.47 -10.82 5.74
CA TRP A 5 15.86 -9.92 4.65
C TRP A 5 16.72 -10.69 3.64
N SER A 6 16.43 -10.50 2.35
CA SER A 6 17.27 -11.02 1.27
C SER A 6 18.61 -10.29 1.22
N GLU A 7 19.59 -10.85 0.51
CA GLU A 7 20.87 -10.15 0.28
C GLU A 7 20.68 -8.81 -0.45
N TYR A 8 19.65 -8.72 -1.31
CA TYR A 8 19.28 -7.49 -2.01
C TYR A 8 18.68 -6.45 -1.06
N ASP A 9 17.81 -6.86 -0.14
CA ASP A 9 17.26 -5.97 0.89
C ASP A 9 18.39 -5.41 1.76
N LYS A 10 19.32 -6.26 2.21
CA LYS A 10 20.48 -5.83 3.03
C LYS A 10 21.35 -4.82 2.29
N TYR A 11 21.62 -5.05 1.01
CA TYR A 11 22.40 -4.13 0.20
C TYR A 11 21.68 -2.79 0.03
N ALA A 12 20.39 -2.81 -0.28
CA ALA A 12 19.55 -1.61 -0.38
C ALA A 12 19.57 -0.80 0.92
N PHE A 13 19.37 -1.45 2.08
CA PHE A 13 19.41 -0.79 3.40
C PHE A 13 20.80 -0.32 3.81
N THR A 14 21.87 -0.85 3.22
CA THR A 14 23.23 -0.36 3.45
C THR A 14 23.47 0.95 2.71
N ILE A 15 22.96 1.08 1.48
CA ILE A 15 23.10 2.31 0.67
C ILE A 15 22.12 3.38 1.13
N PHE A 16 20.88 2.99 1.42
CA PHE A 16 19.81 3.88 1.86
C PHE A 16 19.25 3.40 3.21
N PRO A 17 19.89 3.78 4.33
CA PRO A 17 19.41 3.40 5.66
C PRO A 17 18.03 3.96 5.98
N GLU A 18 17.71 5.13 5.42
CA GLU A 18 16.47 5.86 5.67
C GLU A 18 15.58 5.90 4.42
N ALA A 19 14.28 5.67 4.61
CA ALA A 19 13.31 5.67 3.51
C ALA A 19 13.24 7.03 2.78
N ASN A 20 13.39 8.13 3.52
CA ASN A 20 13.41 9.47 2.93
C ASN A 20 14.58 9.66 1.95
N ASP A 21 15.77 9.18 2.32
CA ASP A 21 16.97 9.32 1.50
C ASP A 21 16.85 8.54 0.17
N LEU A 22 16.29 7.32 0.25
CA LEU A 22 15.93 6.55 -0.94
C LEU A 22 14.95 7.30 -1.82
N ALA A 23 13.85 7.78 -1.25
CA ALA A 23 12.78 8.44 -1.98
C ALA A 23 13.25 9.72 -2.67
N GLU A 24 14.05 10.56 -2.01
CA GLU A 24 14.57 11.80 -2.62
C GLU A 24 15.51 11.55 -3.80
N ALA A 25 16.24 10.44 -3.80
CA ALA A 25 17.22 10.12 -4.83
C ALA A 25 16.60 9.49 -6.10
N LEU A 26 15.36 8.97 -6.05
CA LEU A 26 14.75 8.13 -7.11
C LEU A 26 14.86 8.67 -8.54
N PHE A 27 14.75 9.98 -8.74
CA PHE A 27 14.76 10.61 -10.06
C PHE A 27 16.00 11.46 -10.34
N GLU A 28 17.05 11.32 -9.53
CA GLU A 28 18.32 11.98 -9.81
C GLU A 28 19.00 11.39 -11.05
N SER A 29 19.60 12.23 -11.90
CA SER A 29 20.37 11.77 -13.06
C SER A 29 21.77 11.24 -12.70
N SER A 30 22.11 11.24 -11.40
CA SER A 30 23.41 10.87 -10.86
C SER A 30 23.57 9.34 -10.75
N ALA A 31 24.76 8.88 -10.31
CA ALA A 31 24.94 7.48 -9.92
C ALA A 31 24.00 7.10 -8.77
N ARG A 32 23.82 8.00 -7.81
CA ARG A 32 22.92 7.82 -6.66
C ARG A 32 21.48 7.54 -7.10
N GLY A 33 20.98 8.23 -8.12
CA GLY A 33 19.62 7.97 -8.62
C GLY A 33 19.48 6.59 -9.26
N ARG A 34 20.50 6.10 -9.96
CA ARG A 34 20.51 4.71 -10.46
C ARG A 34 20.52 3.70 -9.32
N ASP A 35 21.29 3.97 -8.27
CA ASP A 35 21.34 3.13 -7.07
C ASP A 35 19.99 3.14 -6.34
N ALA A 36 19.31 4.28 -6.28
CA ALA A 36 17.99 4.42 -5.67
C ALA A 36 16.94 3.58 -6.41
N VAL A 37 16.91 3.65 -7.74
CA VAL A 37 16.01 2.82 -8.57
C VAL A 37 16.29 1.33 -8.36
N ALA A 38 17.56 0.93 -8.31
CA ALA A 38 17.94 -0.46 -8.05
C ALA A 38 17.51 -0.91 -6.63
N ALA A 39 17.69 -0.06 -5.63
CA ALA A 39 17.33 -0.33 -4.24
C ALA A 39 15.81 -0.49 -4.05
N ILE A 40 15.00 0.46 -4.53
CA ILE A 40 13.54 0.38 -4.37
C ILE A 40 12.93 -0.81 -5.14
N LYS A 41 13.55 -1.23 -6.25
CA LYS A 41 13.16 -2.44 -7.01
C LYS A 41 13.64 -3.73 -6.36
N SER A 42 14.63 -3.66 -5.48
CA SER A 42 15.16 -4.81 -4.75
C SER A 42 14.34 -5.15 -3.52
N ILE A 43 13.70 -4.14 -2.92
CA ILE A 43 12.84 -4.31 -1.75
C ILE A 43 11.46 -4.78 -2.22
N ARG A 44 11.12 -6.05 -1.95
CA ARG A 44 9.94 -6.72 -2.55
C ARG A 44 8.65 -5.90 -2.47
N HIS A 45 8.36 -5.34 -1.31
CA HIS A 45 7.09 -4.65 -1.04
C HIS A 45 7.03 -3.22 -1.60
N THR A 46 8.16 -2.62 -1.99
CA THR A 46 8.20 -1.32 -2.67
C THR A 46 8.38 -1.44 -4.18
N ALA A 47 8.83 -2.61 -4.64
CA ALA A 47 9.09 -2.90 -6.05
C ALA A 47 7.83 -3.23 -6.87
N GLN A 48 6.82 -3.78 -6.19
CA GLN A 48 5.58 -4.28 -6.77
C GLN A 48 4.45 -3.27 -6.54
N ASN A 49 3.76 -2.89 -7.61
CA ASN A 49 2.56 -2.08 -7.49
C ASN A 49 1.36 -2.99 -7.14
N GLN A 50 0.40 -2.50 -6.37
CA GLN A 50 -0.85 -3.19 -6.09
C GLN A 50 -1.63 -3.50 -7.37
N VAL A 51 -1.62 -2.59 -8.35
CA VAL A 51 -2.29 -2.79 -9.64
C VAL A 51 -1.73 -3.98 -10.44
N ASP A 52 -0.48 -4.40 -10.17
CA ASP A 52 0.14 -5.55 -10.86
C ASP A 52 -0.64 -6.86 -10.60
N TRP A 53 -1.36 -6.96 -9.49
CA TRP A 53 -2.24 -8.10 -9.17
C TRP A 53 -3.50 -8.17 -10.05
N PHE A 54 -3.80 -7.09 -10.78
CA PHE A 54 -4.96 -6.95 -11.67
C PHE A 54 -4.54 -6.92 -13.14
N TYR A 55 -3.45 -7.61 -13.47
CA TYR A 55 -2.88 -7.66 -14.82
C TYR A 55 -3.95 -7.91 -15.91
N ASN A 56 -4.05 -6.98 -16.86
CA ASN A 56 -5.05 -6.94 -17.95
C ASN A 56 -6.52 -6.98 -17.48
N ARG A 57 -6.82 -6.46 -16.29
CA ARG A 57 -8.18 -6.40 -15.73
C ARG A 57 -8.61 -4.97 -15.37
N GLY A 58 -8.27 -3.97 -16.20
CA GLY A 58 -8.57 -2.56 -15.93
C GLY A 58 -10.06 -2.23 -15.72
N SER A 59 -10.97 -3.01 -16.29
CA SER A 59 -12.43 -2.83 -16.14
C SER A 59 -13.07 -3.84 -15.17
N PHE A 60 -12.30 -4.43 -14.25
CA PHE A 60 -12.82 -5.46 -13.35
C PHE A 60 -13.99 -4.95 -12.50
N LEU A 61 -13.98 -3.68 -12.09
CA LEU A 61 -15.04 -3.05 -11.30
C LEU A 61 -16.39 -3.02 -12.02
N GLN A 62 -16.42 -3.16 -13.34
CA GLN A 62 -17.63 -3.15 -14.16
C GLN A 62 -17.97 -4.55 -14.67
N VAL A 63 -16.97 -5.30 -15.15
CA VAL A 63 -17.17 -6.62 -15.76
C VAL A 63 -17.39 -7.70 -14.70
N ARG A 64 -16.69 -7.59 -13.57
CA ARG A 64 -16.76 -8.55 -12.46
C ARG A 64 -16.53 -7.80 -11.14
N PRO A 65 -17.48 -6.93 -10.73
CA PRO A 65 -17.33 -6.14 -9.52
C PRO A 65 -17.07 -7.04 -8.31
N PRO A 66 -16.23 -6.60 -7.37
CA PRO A 66 -16.14 -7.26 -6.06
C PRO A 66 -17.46 -7.08 -5.30
N VAL A 67 -17.71 -7.93 -4.30
CA VAL A 67 -18.83 -7.72 -3.36
C VAL A 67 -18.65 -6.39 -2.63
N TRP A 68 -17.42 -6.12 -2.19
CA TRP A 68 -17.02 -4.88 -1.56
C TRP A 68 -15.49 -4.73 -1.61
N ILE A 69 -14.98 -3.51 -1.38
CA ILE A 69 -13.55 -3.22 -1.22
C ILE A 69 -13.34 -2.77 0.23
N ILE A 70 -12.34 -3.32 0.91
CA ILE A 70 -12.01 -2.99 2.30
C ILE A 70 -10.70 -2.20 2.32
N ARG A 71 -10.75 -0.98 2.83
CA ARG A 71 -9.58 -0.12 3.02
C ARG A 71 -9.08 -0.23 4.44
N GLN A 72 -7.76 -0.19 4.62
CA GLN A 72 -7.16 -0.38 5.93
C GLN A 72 -7.49 0.78 6.89
N GLU A 73 -7.49 2.01 6.39
CA GLU A 73 -7.80 3.24 7.12
C GLU A 73 -9.28 3.38 7.48
N LYS A 74 -10.15 2.61 6.83
CA LYS A 74 -11.61 2.55 7.08
C LYS A 74 -12.08 1.11 7.32
N PHE A 75 -11.21 0.28 7.91
CA PHE A 75 -11.40 -1.16 8.01
C PHE A 75 -12.76 -1.54 8.59
N GLU A 76 -13.13 -0.94 9.73
CA GLU A 76 -14.39 -1.24 10.42
C GLU A 76 -15.62 -0.86 9.57
N GLU A 77 -15.63 0.35 9.02
CA GLU A 77 -16.72 0.83 8.16
C GLU A 77 -16.90 -0.07 6.94
N ASP A 78 -15.82 -0.32 6.20
CA ASP A 78 -15.88 -1.13 4.98
C ASP A 78 -16.18 -2.60 5.27
N PHE A 79 -15.72 -3.13 6.41
CA PHE A 79 -16.01 -4.50 6.82
C PHE A 79 -17.51 -4.70 7.12
N TYR A 80 -18.14 -3.74 7.81
CA TYR A 80 -19.58 -3.82 8.06
C TYR A 80 -20.41 -3.67 6.78
N GLN A 81 -19.98 -2.81 5.84
CA GLN A 81 -20.61 -2.71 4.53
C GLN A 81 -20.49 -4.02 3.75
N PHE A 82 -19.31 -4.66 3.79
CA PHE A 82 -19.14 -5.99 3.22
C PHE A 82 -20.12 -7.01 3.82
N LEU A 83 -20.27 -7.06 5.15
CA LEU A 83 -21.21 -7.99 5.79
C LEU A 83 -22.65 -7.78 5.33
N ASP A 84 -23.09 -6.52 5.16
CA ASP A 84 -24.43 -6.24 4.63
C ASP A 84 -24.59 -6.71 3.19
N LYS A 85 -23.66 -6.32 2.31
CA LYS A 85 -23.69 -6.67 0.87
C LYS A 85 -23.56 -8.18 0.65
N ALA A 86 -22.87 -8.90 1.53
CA ALA A 86 -22.72 -10.35 1.48
C ALA A 86 -23.91 -11.13 2.10
N GLY A 87 -24.92 -10.46 2.67
CA GLY A 87 -26.03 -11.12 3.35
C GLY A 87 -25.67 -11.69 4.73
N LEU A 88 -24.56 -11.24 5.32
CA LEU A 88 -23.99 -11.68 6.59
C LEU A 88 -24.22 -10.68 7.73
N HIS A 89 -25.18 -9.75 7.60
CA HIS A 89 -25.50 -8.71 8.58
C HIS A 89 -25.73 -9.25 10.01
N HIS A 90 -26.25 -10.48 10.15
CA HIS A 90 -26.46 -11.15 11.44
C HIS A 90 -25.14 -11.45 12.21
N LEU A 91 -23.98 -11.39 11.54
CA LEU A 91 -22.68 -11.55 12.16
C LEU A 91 -22.12 -10.26 12.75
N LYS A 92 -22.68 -9.08 12.44
CA LYS A 92 -22.17 -7.79 12.92
C LYS A 92 -22.00 -7.74 14.44
N ASN A 93 -22.97 -8.25 15.18
CA ASN A 93 -22.95 -8.26 16.64
C ASN A 93 -22.20 -9.46 17.24
N ARG A 94 -21.58 -10.29 16.40
CA ARG A 94 -20.89 -11.53 16.80
C ARG A 94 -19.39 -11.50 16.51
N ILE A 95 -18.92 -10.48 15.81
CA ILE A 95 -17.52 -10.31 15.44
C ILE A 95 -17.01 -9.11 16.22
N GLU A 96 -16.02 -9.35 17.07
CA GLU A 96 -15.27 -8.29 17.74
C GLU A 96 -14.03 -7.97 16.91
N ILE A 97 -13.88 -6.72 16.52
CA ILE A 97 -12.68 -6.24 15.84
C ILE A 97 -11.61 -6.01 16.90
N GLU A 98 -10.42 -6.58 16.69
CA GLU A 98 -9.28 -6.38 17.57
C GLU A 98 -8.82 -4.92 17.49
N THR A 99 -8.84 -4.24 18.64
CA THR A 99 -8.46 -2.83 18.77
C THR A 99 -7.14 -2.65 19.51
N ASP A 100 -6.59 -3.72 20.11
CA ASP A 100 -5.25 -3.70 20.70
C ASP A 100 -4.20 -3.48 19.59
N PRO A 101 -3.44 -2.38 19.60
CA PRO A 101 -2.46 -2.06 18.56
C PRO A 101 -1.38 -3.13 18.37
N VAL A 102 -1.01 -3.85 19.44
CA VAL A 102 0.01 -4.90 19.40
C VAL A 102 -0.54 -6.14 18.69
N ARG A 103 -1.79 -6.51 18.98
CA ARG A 103 -2.45 -7.68 18.38
C ARG A 103 -3.00 -7.40 16.98
N ALA A 104 -3.37 -6.15 16.72
CA ALA A 104 -3.76 -5.64 15.40
C ALA A 104 -2.55 -5.34 14.49
N HIS A 105 -1.31 -5.59 14.96
CA HIS A 105 -0.08 -5.33 14.22
C HIS A 105 0.01 -3.90 13.66
N VAL A 106 -0.47 -2.92 14.45
CA VAL A 106 -0.33 -1.50 14.09
C VAL A 106 1.15 -1.15 14.12
N GLY A 107 1.72 -0.84 12.96
CA GLY A 107 3.12 -0.45 12.85
C GLY A 107 3.39 0.83 13.64
N SER A 108 4.30 0.77 14.60
CA SER A 108 4.79 1.96 15.30
C SER A 108 5.85 2.65 14.44
N TYR A 109 5.44 3.67 13.69
CA TYR A 109 6.34 4.50 12.87
C TYR A 109 6.76 5.80 13.56
N SER A 110 6.54 5.92 14.88
CA SER A 110 6.79 7.14 15.65
C SER A 110 8.25 7.61 15.67
N GLU A 111 9.19 6.72 15.35
CA GLU A 111 10.63 6.99 15.37
C GLU A 111 11.24 7.23 13.98
N SER A 112 10.47 7.03 12.90
CA SER A 112 10.99 7.24 11.54
C SER A 112 10.91 8.72 11.14
N PRO A 113 11.94 9.26 10.47
CA PRO A 113 11.89 10.62 9.92
C PRO A 113 10.68 10.78 8.99
N LYS A 114 10.01 11.93 9.08
CA LYS A 114 8.95 12.27 8.13
C LYS A 114 9.55 12.42 6.72
N LEU A 115 8.79 11.98 5.73
CA LEU A 115 9.14 12.21 4.33
C LEU A 115 9.11 13.71 4.01
N THR A 116 10.10 14.19 3.27
CA THR A 116 10.12 15.55 2.73
C THR A 116 9.15 15.68 1.55
N GLU A 117 8.84 16.92 1.15
CA GLU A 117 8.01 17.17 -0.03
C GLU A 117 8.60 16.55 -1.29
N LYS A 118 9.93 16.67 -1.48
CA LYS A 118 10.65 16.04 -2.60
C LYS A 118 10.48 14.51 -2.58
N ALA A 119 10.62 13.87 -1.41
CA ALA A 119 10.39 12.44 -1.28
C ALA A 119 8.95 12.05 -1.65
N ILE A 120 7.97 12.80 -1.17
CA ILE A 120 6.55 12.56 -1.46
C ILE A 120 6.28 12.69 -2.96
N ASP A 121 6.78 13.73 -3.62
CA ASP A 121 6.56 13.94 -5.07
C ASP A 121 7.22 12.85 -5.90
N ASN A 122 8.42 12.42 -5.53
CA ASN A 122 9.07 11.27 -6.16
C ASN A 122 8.25 9.99 -5.96
N LEU A 123 7.76 9.71 -4.74
CA LEU A 123 6.94 8.53 -4.49
C LEU A 123 5.59 8.58 -5.23
N ARG A 124 4.99 9.76 -5.40
CA ARG A 124 3.80 9.95 -6.24
C ARG A 124 4.07 9.60 -7.69
N CYS A 125 5.22 10.01 -8.23
CA CYS A 125 5.65 9.62 -9.58
C CYS A 125 5.90 8.10 -9.67
N TRP A 126 6.57 7.52 -8.68
CA TRP A 126 6.90 6.10 -8.64
C TRP A 126 5.65 5.21 -8.58
N TYR A 127 4.72 5.53 -7.67
CA TYR A 127 3.46 4.80 -7.45
C TYR A 127 2.28 5.38 -8.23
N CYS A 128 2.53 6.10 -9.33
CA CYS A 128 1.46 6.77 -10.09
C CYS A 128 0.34 5.79 -10.53
N GLN A 129 0.71 4.57 -10.90
CA GLN A 129 -0.25 3.55 -11.31
C GLN A 129 -1.14 3.09 -10.14
N ASP A 130 -0.56 2.91 -8.96
CA ASP A 130 -1.31 2.55 -7.75
C ASP A 130 -2.18 3.68 -7.25
N ILE A 131 -1.73 4.93 -7.37
CA ILE A 131 -2.56 6.11 -7.04
C ILE A 131 -3.79 6.12 -7.94
N CYS A 132 -3.62 5.99 -9.27
CA CYS A 132 -4.76 5.91 -10.18
C CYS A 132 -5.66 4.70 -9.89
N PHE A 133 -5.09 3.56 -9.54
CA PHE A 133 -5.85 2.35 -9.18
C PHE A 133 -6.68 2.56 -7.91
N TYR A 134 -6.10 3.20 -6.89
CA TYR A 134 -6.79 3.54 -5.65
C TYR A 134 -7.93 4.53 -5.92
N ASP A 135 -7.70 5.57 -6.73
CA ASP A 135 -8.75 6.51 -7.15
C ASP A 135 -9.89 5.80 -7.89
N MET A 136 -9.60 4.82 -8.75
CA MET A 136 -10.63 4.00 -9.39
C MET A 136 -11.48 3.23 -8.37
N CYS A 137 -10.85 2.68 -7.33
CA CYS A 137 -11.54 1.96 -6.26
C CYS A 137 -12.41 2.90 -5.41
N GLU A 138 -11.89 4.08 -5.03
CA GLU A 138 -12.64 5.10 -4.29
C GLU A 138 -13.86 5.61 -5.06
N ASN A 139 -13.69 5.89 -6.35
CA ASN A 139 -14.78 6.32 -7.22
C ASN A 139 -15.86 5.22 -7.34
N TRP A 140 -15.45 3.96 -7.47
CA TRP A 140 -16.39 2.85 -7.48
C TRP A 140 -17.12 2.73 -6.15
N LEU A 141 -16.43 2.75 -5.01
CA LEU A 141 -17.05 2.69 -3.68
C LEU A 141 -18.08 3.81 -3.48
N SER A 142 -17.73 5.03 -3.87
CA SER A 142 -18.62 6.20 -3.78
C SER A 142 -19.87 6.07 -4.66
N SER A 143 -19.81 5.32 -5.76
CA SER A 143 -20.98 5.02 -6.61
C SER A 143 -21.90 3.92 -6.07
N GLN A 144 -21.48 3.20 -5.01
CA GLN A 144 -22.28 2.13 -4.39
C GLN A 144 -23.09 2.59 -3.16
N LEU A 145 -22.87 3.83 -2.71
CA LEU A 145 -23.57 4.51 -1.62
C LEU A 145 -24.82 5.23 -2.16
#